data_AF-A0A0G0NMA3-F1
#
_entry.id   AF-A0A0G0NMA3-F1
#
_cell.length_a   1.000
_cell.length_b   1.000
_cell.length_c   1.000
_cell.angle_alpha   90.00
_cell.angle_beta   90.00
_cell.angle_gamma   90.00
#
_symmetry.space_group_name_H-M   'P 1'
#
loop_
_entity.id
_entity.type
_entity.pdbx_description
1 polymer ?
#
loop_
_entity_poly.entity_id
_entity_poly.type
_entity_poly.pdbx_seq_one_letter_code
_entity_poly.pdbx_strand_id
1 'polypeptide(L)'
;MDPECFDDAGVATLACIPSLLQNLIQFALVFAGIIALFLIIFSGIKFITSGGDPKQLESAKKTLTFAIGGLQKGMELVKEVFVLTDKFPRSEVFGITSQMRRAAVAIPSNIAEGYGRKSLAYNHQFFSIAYGSALELETQTIISKDLKLVPLNSFEKTESILLEVCKMLNKMTGKVELVTSN
;
A
#
# COMPACT_ATOMS: atom_id res chain seq x y z
N MET A 1 -16.05 28.59 -49.75
CA MET A 1 -17.36 29.12 -49.32
C MET A 1 -18.36 28.44 -50.21
N ASP A 2 -19.28 27.67 -49.64
CA ASP A 2 -20.26 26.92 -50.43
C ASP A 2 -21.13 27.92 -51.22
N PRO A 3 -21.17 27.87 -52.56
CA PRO A 3 -21.97 28.82 -53.34
C PRO A 3 -23.48 28.71 -53.06
N GLU A 4 -23.97 27.60 -52.50
CA GLU A 4 -25.38 27.42 -52.12
C GLU A 4 -25.76 28.12 -50.79
N CYS A 5 -24.78 28.70 -50.09
CA CYS A 5 -24.97 29.38 -48.80
C CYS A 5 -25.56 30.79 -48.97
N PHE A 6 -25.46 31.42 -50.13
CA PHE A 6 -25.98 32.77 -50.37
C PHE A 6 -27.09 32.75 -51.40
N ASP A 7 -28.16 33.50 -51.16
CA ASP A 7 -29.16 33.76 -52.19
C ASP A 7 -28.64 34.77 -53.24
N ASP A 8 -29.42 35.00 -54.30
CA ASP A 8 -29.05 35.90 -55.40
C ASP A 8 -28.87 37.38 -54.95
N ALA A 9 -29.37 37.73 -53.76
CA ALA A 9 -29.20 39.05 -53.14
C ALA A 9 -27.94 39.11 -52.24
N GLY A 10 -27.20 38.01 -52.11
CA GLY A 10 -26.00 37.90 -51.28
C GLY A 10 -26.30 37.73 -49.79
N VAL A 11 -27.51 37.32 -49.43
CA VAL A 11 -27.93 37.09 -48.04
C VAL A 11 -27.69 35.62 -47.67
N ALA A 12 -27.10 35.39 -46.49
CA ALA A 12 -26.84 34.04 -45.99
C ALA A 12 -28.16 33.30 -45.69
N THR A 13 -28.28 32.07 -46.19
CA THR A 13 -29.46 31.23 -46.02
C THR A 13 -29.27 30.19 -44.90
N LEU A 14 -30.36 29.51 -44.50
CA LEU A 14 -30.29 28.42 -43.51
C LEU A 14 -29.42 27.24 -44.00
N ALA A 15 -29.16 27.12 -45.30
CA ALA A 15 -28.24 26.14 -45.87
C ALA A 15 -26.78 26.32 -45.38
N CYS A 16 -26.42 27.49 -44.85
CA CYS A 16 -25.10 27.76 -44.27
C CYS A 16 -24.87 27.13 -42.88
N ILE A 17 -25.94 26.74 -42.17
CA ILE A 17 -25.84 26.30 -40.77
C ILE A 17 -24.92 25.07 -40.60
N PRO A 18 -25.01 24.01 -41.43
CA PRO A 18 -24.12 22.86 -41.33
C PRO A 18 -22.64 23.23 -41.53
N SER A 19 -22.33 24.09 -42.50
CA SER A 19 -20.95 24.52 -42.78
C SER A 19 -20.39 25.39 -41.66
N LEU A 20 -21.19 26.30 -41.10
CA LEU A 20 -20.81 27.11 -39.94
C LEU A 20 -20.57 26.23 -38.70
N LEU A 21 -21.46 25.26 -38.46
CA LEU A 21 -21.33 24.32 -37.35
C LEU A 21 -20.09 23.44 -37.52
N GLN A 22 -19.81 22.93 -38.73
CA GLN A 22 -18.63 22.13 -39.00
C GLN A 22 -17.34 22.94 -38.80
N ASN A 23 -17.29 24.20 -39.24
CA ASN A 23 -16.15 25.08 -39.00
C ASN A 23 -15.95 25.35 -37.50
N LEU A 24 -17.04 25.56 -36.76
CA LEU A 24 -16.99 25.76 -35.31
C LEU A 24 -16.50 24.50 -34.58
N ILE A 25 -16.96 23.32 -34.99
CA ILE A 25 -16.49 22.03 -34.45
C ILE A 25 -15.01 21.82 -34.77
N GLN A 26 -14.57 22.06 -36.02
CA GLN A 26 -13.17 21.93 -36.41
C GLN A 26 -12.28 22.88 -35.59
N PHE A 27 -12.71 24.12 -35.40
CA PHE A 27 -12.02 25.07 -34.54
C PHE A 27 -11.96 24.55 -33.09
N ALA A 28 -13.08 24.12 -32.52
CA ALA A 28 -13.11 23.57 -31.17
C ALA A 28 -12.17 22.36 -30.99
N LEU A 29 -12.12 21.46 -31.97
CA LEU A 29 -11.24 20.28 -31.96
C LEU A 29 -9.75 20.67 -32.03
N VAL A 30 -9.40 21.65 -32.85
CA VAL A 30 -8.02 22.17 -32.93
C VAL A 30 -7.60 22.79 -31.60
N PHE A 31 -8.46 23.61 -30.98
CA PHE A 31 -8.19 24.21 -29.68
C PHE A 31 -8.07 23.16 -28.57
N ALA A 32 -8.97 22.16 -28.56
CA ALA A 32 -8.87 21.04 -27.63
C ALA A 32 -7.56 20.26 -27.81
N GLY A 33 -7.11 20.05 -29.05
CA GLY A 33 -5.83 19.43 -29.36
C GLY A 33 -4.63 20.23 -28.84
N ILE A 34 -4.65 21.55 -29.01
CA ILE A 34 -3.60 22.45 -28.49
C ILE A 34 -3.54 22.41 -26.96
N ILE A 35 -4.70 22.46 -26.30
CA ILE A 35 -4.80 22.35 -24.83
C ILE A 35 -4.26 21.00 -24.36
N ALA A 36 -4.66 19.90 -25.00
CA ALA A 36 -4.18 18.57 -24.66
C ALA A 36 -2.65 18.45 -24.83
N LEU A 37 -2.11 18.97 -25.92
CA LEU A 37 -0.67 19.00 -26.18
C LEU A 37 0.07 19.78 -25.09
N PHE A 38 -0.43 20.97 -24.72
CA PHE A 38 0.15 21.78 -23.66
C PHE A 38 0.15 21.04 -22.32
N LEU A 39 -0.95 20.38 -21.95
CA LEU A 39 -1.05 19.59 -20.73
C LEU A 39 -0.07 18.41 -20.71
N ILE A 40 0.11 17.72 -21.84
CA ILE A 40 1.08 16.61 -21.97
C ILE A 40 2.51 17.13 -21.79
N ILE A 41 2.86 18.22 -22.48
CA ILE A 41 4.21 18.81 -22.39
C ILE A 41 4.47 19.32 -20.97
N PHE A 42 3.54 20.06 -20.37
CA PHE A 42 3.68 20.59 -19.03
C PHE A 42 3.78 19.47 -17.99
N SER A 43 2.94 18.44 -18.10
CA SER A 43 2.99 17.26 -17.22
C SER A 43 4.28 16.47 -17.39
N GLY A 44 4.78 16.33 -18.62
CA GLY A 44 6.05 15.66 -18.93
C GLY A 44 7.26 16.41 -18.38
N ILE A 45 7.33 17.72 -18.60
CA ILE A 45 8.37 18.58 -18.01
C ILE A 45 8.29 18.50 -16.49
N LYS A 46 7.10 18.65 -15.90
CA LYS A 46 6.89 18.51 -14.47
C LYS A 46 7.33 17.14 -13.97
N PHE A 47 7.06 16.05 -14.68
CA PHE A 47 7.49 14.70 -14.30
C PHE A 47 9.02 14.56 -14.29
N ILE A 48 9.69 15.07 -15.33
CA ILE A 48 11.15 15.05 -15.47
C ILE A 48 11.82 15.95 -14.43
N THR A 49 11.31 17.16 -14.21
CA THR A 49 11.86 18.13 -13.23
C THR A 49 11.53 17.77 -11.79
N SER A 50 10.44 17.02 -11.55
CA SER A 50 10.14 16.39 -10.24
C SER A 50 11.04 15.18 -9.95
N GLY A 51 11.95 14.85 -10.87
CA GLY A 51 12.98 13.82 -10.69
C GLY A 51 12.57 12.42 -11.11
N GLY A 52 11.28 12.13 -11.31
CA GLY A 52 10.74 10.91 -11.95
C GLY A 52 11.45 9.59 -11.61
N ASP A 53 12.06 9.48 -10.42
CA ASP A 53 13.12 8.49 -10.19
C ASP A 53 12.50 7.10 -10.19
N PRO A 54 12.82 6.24 -11.17
CA PRO A 54 12.26 4.89 -11.23
C PRO A 54 12.59 4.10 -9.96
N LYS A 55 13.68 4.41 -9.24
CA LYS A 55 14.00 3.81 -7.93
C LYS A 55 13.03 4.27 -6.85
N GLN A 56 12.61 5.53 -6.83
CA GLN A 56 11.60 6.02 -5.89
C GLN A 56 10.21 5.46 -6.21
N LEU A 57 9.86 5.29 -7.48
CA LEU A 57 8.61 4.64 -7.89
C LEU A 57 8.61 3.14 -7.52
N GLU A 58 9.71 2.43 -7.75
CA GLU A 58 9.95 1.05 -7.30
C GLU A 58 9.84 0.92 -5.78
N SER A 59 10.49 1.84 -5.05
CA SER A 59 10.44 1.90 -3.59
C SER A 59 9.01 2.14 -3.10
N ALA A 60 8.30 3.10 -3.67
CA ALA A 60 6.91 3.40 -3.34
C ALA A 60 5.97 2.22 -3.60
N LYS A 61 6.14 1.51 -4.73
CA LYS A 61 5.40 0.27 -5.03
C LYS A 61 5.69 -0.81 -4.00
N LYS A 62 6.96 -1.00 -3.61
CA LYS A 62 7.34 -1.94 -2.56
C LYS A 62 6.69 -1.57 -1.22
N THR A 63 6.79 -0.32 -0.79
CA THR A 63 6.14 0.17 0.43
C THR A 63 4.64 -0.11 0.42
N LEU A 64 3.96 0.12 -0.70
CA LEU A 64 2.52 -0.14 -0.84
C LEU A 64 2.20 -1.63 -0.71
N THR A 65 2.94 -2.50 -1.42
CA THR A 65 2.76 -3.96 -1.33
C THR A 65 3.00 -4.49 0.08
N PHE A 66 4.05 -4.02 0.76
CA PHE A 66 4.35 -4.44 2.12
C PHE A 66 3.38 -3.88 3.15
N ALA A 67 2.90 -2.65 2.97
CA ALA A 67 1.89 -2.07 3.87
C ALA A 67 0.56 -2.84 3.79
N ILE A 68 0.07 -3.12 2.57
CA ILE A 68 -1.19 -3.83 2.38
C ILE A 68 -1.04 -5.31 2.78
N GLY A 69 -0.02 -6.00 2.26
CA GLY A 69 0.20 -7.41 2.55
C GLY A 69 0.58 -7.65 4.01
N GLY A 70 1.42 -6.78 4.59
CA GLY A 70 1.84 -6.85 5.98
C GLY A 70 0.68 -6.57 6.94
N LEU A 71 -0.21 -5.64 6.59
CA LEU A 71 -1.44 -5.42 7.36
C LEU A 71 -2.36 -6.65 7.30
N GLN A 72 -2.61 -7.22 6.11
CA GLN A 72 -3.44 -8.42 5.97
C GLN A 72 -2.87 -9.60 6.76
N LYS A 73 -1.57 -9.88 6.62
CA LYS A 73 -0.89 -10.96 7.35
C LYS A 73 -0.82 -10.70 8.85
N GLY A 74 -0.62 -9.45 9.28
CA GLY A 74 -0.69 -9.06 10.68
C GLY A 74 -2.08 -9.30 11.29
N MET A 75 -3.15 -9.00 10.53
CA MET A 75 -4.52 -9.28 10.98
C MET A 75 -4.82 -10.79 11.05
N GLU A 76 -4.25 -11.59 10.14
CA GLU A 76 -4.31 -13.05 10.19
C GLU A 76 -3.58 -13.59 11.43
N LEU A 77 -2.36 -13.09 11.68
CA LEU A 77 -1.53 -13.46 12.82
C LEU A 77 -2.24 -13.20 14.15
N VAL A 78 -2.90 -12.04 14.30
CA VAL A 78 -3.68 -11.73 15.50
C VAL A 78 -4.72 -12.82 15.78
N LYS A 79 -5.49 -13.24 14.77
CA LYS A 79 -6.51 -14.27 14.95
C LYS A 79 -5.90 -15.60 15.40
N GLU A 80 -4.80 -16.00 14.75
CA GLU A 80 -4.13 -17.27 15.08
C GLU A 80 -3.51 -17.25 16.48
N VAL A 81 -2.93 -16.13 16.91
CA VAL A 81 -2.42 -15.99 18.28
C VAL A 81 -3.55 -16.10 19.31
N PHE A 82 -4.72 -15.52 19.04
CA PHE A 82 -5.86 -15.67 19.94
C PHE A 82 -6.35 -17.12 19.99
N VAL A 83 -6.50 -17.79 18.84
CA VAL A 83 -6.89 -19.20 18.75
C VAL A 83 -5.88 -20.13 19.44
N LEU A 84 -4.58 -19.85 19.31
CA LEU A 84 -3.52 -20.61 19.97
C LEU A 84 -3.57 -20.41 21.49
N THR A 85 -3.60 -19.16 21.94
CA THR A 85 -3.54 -18.82 23.37
C THR A 85 -4.82 -19.13 24.13
N ASP A 86 -5.97 -19.26 23.47
CA ASP A 86 -7.21 -19.78 24.08
C ASP A 86 -7.06 -21.23 24.58
N LYS A 87 -6.07 -21.97 24.07
CA LYS A 87 -5.79 -23.35 24.48
C LYS A 87 -4.79 -23.44 25.64
N PHE A 88 -4.18 -22.32 26.05
CA PHE A 88 -3.19 -22.30 27.13
C PHE A 88 -3.87 -22.55 28.49
N PRO A 89 -3.11 -23.01 29.51
CA PRO A 89 -3.63 -23.16 30.86
C PRO A 89 -4.20 -21.83 31.38
N ARG A 90 -5.32 -21.89 32.13
CA ARG A 90 -5.96 -20.68 32.70
C ARG A 90 -5.05 -19.86 33.61
N SER A 91 -4.02 -20.47 34.21
CA SER A 91 -3.01 -19.78 35.02
C SER A 91 -2.20 -18.76 34.22
N GLU A 92 -2.09 -18.92 32.89
CA GLU A 92 -1.27 -18.07 32.02
C GLU A 92 -2.02 -16.87 31.42
N VAL A 93 -3.32 -16.72 31.72
CA VAL A 93 -4.18 -15.66 31.14
C VAL A 93 -3.60 -14.27 31.38
N PHE A 94 -3.14 -13.99 32.61
CA PHE A 94 -2.48 -12.73 32.97
C PHE A 94 -0.96 -12.76 32.76
N GLY A 95 -0.40 -13.95 32.49
CA GLY A 95 1.00 -14.17 32.17
C GLY A 95 1.27 -14.03 30.68
N ILE A 96 1.87 -15.06 30.08
CA ILE A 96 2.36 -15.04 28.70
C ILE A 96 1.23 -14.85 27.68
N THR A 97 0.01 -15.31 27.96
CA THR A 97 -1.16 -15.15 27.08
C THR A 97 -1.45 -13.67 26.80
N SER A 98 -1.47 -12.84 27.85
CA SER A 98 -1.75 -11.42 27.71
C SER A 98 -0.65 -10.69 26.94
N GLN A 99 0.61 -11.10 27.14
CA GLN A 99 1.76 -10.48 26.47
C GLN A 99 1.75 -10.81 24.97
N MET A 100 1.55 -12.08 24.61
CA MET A 100 1.46 -12.52 23.21
C MET A 100 0.33 -11.82 22.45
N ARG A 101 -0.85 -11.71 23.06
CA ARG A 101 -1.99 -11.02 22.44
C ARG A 101 -1.70 -9.54 22.20
N ARG A 102 -1.06 -8.85 23.15
CA ARG A 102 -0.66 -7.45 22.99
C ARG A 102 0.39 -7.28 21.90
N ALA A 103 1.43 -8.11 21.90
CA ALA A 103 2.46 -8.10 20.87
C ALA A 103 1.85 -8.33 19.48
N ALA A 104 0.98 -9.34 19.34
CA ALA A 104 0.29 -9.64 18.10
C ALA A 104 -0.56 -8.46 17.59
N VAL A 105 -1.35 -7.82 18.46
CA VAL A 105 -2.20 -6.66 18.10
C VAL A 105 -1.36 -5.42 17.76
N ALA A 106 -0.23 -5.23 18.43
CA ALA A 106 0.67 -4.11 18.17
C ALA A 106 1.25 -4.14 16.76
N ILE A 107 1.49 -5.31 16.17
CA ILE A 107 2.07 -5.46 14.83
C ILE A 107 1.24 -4.75 13.74
N PRO A 108 -0.01 -5.16 13.44
CA PRO A 108 -0.83 -4.49 12.42
C PRO A 108 -1.18 -3.05 12.81
N SER A 109 -1.32 -2.74 14.10
CA SER A 109 -1.59 -1.38 14.58
C SER A 109 -0.47 -0.41 14.21
N ASN A 110 0.78 -0.79 14.45
CA ASN A 110 1.94 0.01 14.07
C ASN A 110 2.15 0.06 12.55
N ILE A 111 1.88 -1.03 11.82
CA ILE A 111 1.91 -0.99 10.34
C ILE A 111 0.92 0.05 9.81
N ALA A 112 -0.32 0.03 10.31
CA ALA A 112 -1.37 0.95 9.90
C ALA A 112 -1.03 2.40 10.27
N GLU A 113 -0.53 2.63 11.49
CA GLU A 113 -0.12 3.97 11.92
C GLU A 113 1.04 4.50 11.07
N GLY A 114 2.05 3.67 10.80
CA GLY A 114 3.16 4.01 9.91
C GLY A 114 2.70 4.36 8.49
N TYR A 115 1.68 3.67 7.96
CA TYR A 115 1.12 3.98 6.64
C TYR A 115 0.34 5.30 6.61
N GLY A 116 -0.37 5.65 7.68
CA GLY A 116 -1.19 6.87 7.76
C GLY A 116 -0.41 8.18 7.87
N ARG A 117 0.92 8.13 8.02
CA ARG A 117 1.78 9.32 8.20
C ARG A 117 2.29 9.86 6.86
N LYS A 118 2.38 11.19 6.74
CA LYS A 118 2.72 11.91 5.49
C LYS A 118 4.21 11.89 5.12
N SER A 119 5.11 11.41 5.98
CA SER A 119 6.57 11.52 5.80
C SER A 119 7.26 10.19 5.97
N LEU A 120 8.07 9.80 4.98
CA LEU A 120 8.81 8.52 4.94
C LEU A 120 9.66 8.27 6.19
N ALA A 121 10.32 9.30 6.72
CA ALA A 121 11.16 9.18 7.91
C ALA A 121 10.35 8.80 9.17
N TYR A 122 9.13 9.32 9.31
CA TYR A 122 8.24 8.97 10.42
C TYR A 122 7.67 7.55 10.26
N ASN A 123 7.49 7.08 9.02
CA ASN A 123 6.96 5.74 8.74
C ASN A 123 7.91 4.62 9.20
N HIS A 124 9.23 4.83 9.10
CA HIS A 124 10.24 3.82 9.50
C HIS A 124 10.26 3.49 10.99
N GLN A 125 9.97 4.47 11.86
CA GLN A 125 9.91 4.23 13.30
C GLN A 125 8.79 3.23 13.63
N PHE A 126 7.60 3.40 13.04
CA PHE A 126 6.47 2.51 13.25
C PHE A 126 6.73 1.09 12.74
N PHE A 127 7.37 0.93 11.58
CA PHE A 127 7.77 -0.40 11.10
C PHE A 127 8.81 -1.05 12.00
N SER A 128 9.70 -0.26 12.61
CA SER A 128 10.67 -0.77 13.58
C SER A 128 10.01 -1.23 14.87
N ILE A 129 8.99 -0.51 15.35
CA ILE A 129 8.18 -0.91 16.51
C ILE A 129 7.40 -2.19 16.19
N ALA A 130 6.74 -2.26 15.03
CA ALA A 130 6.04 -3.47 14.58
C ALA A 130 6.98 -4.67 14.53
N TYR A 131 8.20 -4.49 14.01
CA TYR A 131 9.21 -5.55 13.98
C TYR A 131 9.65 -5.98 15.38
N GLY A 132 9.85 -5.03 16.30
CA GLY A 132 10.12 -5.33 17.71
C GLY A 132 9.03 -6.17 18.35
N SER A 133 7.75 -5.83 18.13
CA SER A 133 6.62 -6.63 18.62
C SER A 133 6.56 -8.03 18.00
N ALA A 134 6.97 -8.18 16.73
CA ALA A 134 7.04 -9.50 16.09
C ALA A 134 8.13 -10.39 16.72
N LEU A 135 9.32 -9.83 17.02
CA LEU A 135 10.40 -10.55 17.71
C LEU A 135 10.03 -10.90 19.16
N GLU A 136 9.30 -10.02 19.84
CA GLU A 136 8.76 -10.31 21.17
C GLU A 136 7.79 -11.50 21.13
N LEU A 137 6.88 -11.50 20.16
CA LEU A 137 5.93 -12.61 19.96
C LEU A 137 6.64 -13.92 19.58
N GLU A 138 7.69 -13.87 18.76
CA GLU A 138 8.51 -15.03 18.40
C GLU A 138 9.18 -15.62 19.65
N THR A 139 9.79 -14.77 20.47
CA THR A 139 10.42 -15.18 21.73
C THR A 139 9.40 -15.83 22.67
N GLN A 140 8.21 -15.23 22.83
CA GLN A 140 7.14 -15.79 23.67
C GLN A 140 6.57 -17.10 23.09
N THR A 141 6.58 -17.26 21.77
CA THR A 141 6.19 -18.51 21.10
C THR A 141 7.17 -19.63 21.45
N ILE A 142 8.48 -19.36 21.39
CA ILE A 142 9.53 -20.31 21.79
C ILE A 142 9.37 -20.70 23.26
N ILE A 143 9.24 -19.71 24.16
CA ILE A 143 9.02 -19.95 25.60
C ILE A 143 7.78 -20.82 25.84
N SER A 144 6.68 -20.55 25.12
CA SER A 144 5.44 -21.32 25.26
C SER A 144 5.60 -22.79 24.82
N LYS A 145 6.45 -23.05 23.82
CA LYS A 145 6.80 -24.41 23.37
C LYS A 145 7.67 -25.12 24.41
N ASP A 146 8.67 -24.45 24.97
CA ASP A 146 9.58 -25.00 25.98
C ASP A 146 8.82 -25.36 27.28
N LEU A 147 7.87 -24.51 27.67
CA LEU A 147 6.97 -24.75 28.80
C LEU A 147 5.88 -25.78 28.49
N LYS A 148 5.78 -26.26 27.23
CA LYS A 148 4.79 -27.24 26.76
C LYS A 148 3.36 -26.83 27.10
N LEU A 149 3.03 -25.55 26.95
CA LEU A 149 1.70 -25.02 27.30
C LEU A 149 0.59 -25.67 26.46
N VAL A 150 0.92 -26.07 25.23
CA VAL A 150 0.07 -26.86 24.32
C VAL A 150 0.94 -27.79 23.46
N PRO A 151 0.36 -28.78 22.75
CA PRO A 151 1.11 -29.63 21.82
C PRO A 151 1.84 -28.84 20.73
N LEU A 152 3.06 -29.26 20.36
CA LEU A 152 3.94 -28.53 19.43
C LEU A 152 3.32 -28.26 18.06
N ASN A 153 2.49 -29.16 17.55
CA ASN A 153 1.77 -28.99 16.28
C ASN A 153 0.76 -27.83 16.32
N SER A 154 0.34 -27.37 17.51
CA SER A 154 -0.58 -26.24 17.64
C SER A 154 0.06 -24.92 17.19
N PHE A 155 1.39 -24.84 17.17
CA PHE A 155 2.14 -23.62 16.86
C PHE A 155 2.41 -23.43 15.37
N GLU A 156 2.36 -24.50 14.56
CA GLU A 156 2.83 -24.51 13.16
C GLU A 156 2.25 -23.35 12.33
N LYS A 157 0.93 -23.16 12.40
CA LYS A 157 0.26 -22.09 11.64
C LYS A 157 0.66 -20.69 12.13
N THR A 158 0.75 -20.50 13.44
CA THR A 158 1.16 -19.22 14.04
C THR A 158 2.61 -18.90 13.68
N GLU A 159 3.52 -19.88 13.79
CA GLU A 159 4.94 -19.74 13.44
C GLU A 159 5.13 -19.42 11.95
N SER A 160 4.39 -20.10 11.05
CA SER A 160 4.45 -19.84 9.61
C SER A 160 4.08 -18.39 9.27
N ILE A 161 2.95 -17.90 9.80
CA ILE A 161 2.49 -16.54 9.54
C ILE A 161 3.42 -15.51 10.19
N LEU A 162 3.88 -15.77 11.42
CA LEU A 162 4.82 -14.89 12.12
C LEU A 162 6.13 -14.73 11.33
N LEU A 163 6.67 -15.83 10.79
CA LEU A 163 7.87 -15.79 9.96
C LEU A 163 7.68 -14.95 8.70
N GLU A 164 6.54 -15.07 8.02
CA GLU A 164 6.20 -14.23 6.87
C GLU A 164 6.16 -12.74 7.26
N VAL A 165 5.48 -12.41 8.35
CA VAL A 165 5.38 -11.04 8.89
C VAL A 165 6.76 -10.48 9.24
N CYS A 166 7.61 -11.25 9.94
CA CYS A 166 8.97 -10.85 10.27
C CYS A 166 9.80 -10.54 9.02
N LYS A 167 9.74 -11.39 7.99
CA LYS A 167 10.44 -11.17 6.71
C LYS A 167 9.98 -9.89 6.01
N MET A 168 8.67 -9.64 5.99
CA MET A 168 8.10 -8.43 5.40
C MET A 168 8.55 -7.18 6.16
N LEU A 169 8.45 -7.19 7.48
CA LEU A 169 8.82 -6.05 8.34
C LEU A 169 10.33 -5.77 8.30
N ASN A 170 11.18 -6.80 8.36
CA ASN A 170 12.63 -6.65 8.26
C ASN A 170 12.99 -5.86 6.97
N LYS A 171 12.42 -6.27 5.83
CA LYS A 171 12.60 -5.59 4.54
C LYS A 171 12.13 -4.14 4.53
N MET A 172 11.09 -3.78 5.30
CA MET A 172 10.62 -2.39 5.44
C MET A 172 11.51 -1.55 6.36
N THR A 173 12.14 -2.16 7.37
CA THR A 173 13.06 -1.46 8.27
C THR A 173 14.42 -1.20 7.66
N GLY A 174 14.79 -1.89 6.56
CA GLY A 174 16.09 -1.78 5.91
C GLY A 174 17.26 -2.27 6.78
N LYS A 175 16.97 -3.04 7.84
CA LYS A 175 17.99 -3.71 8.65
C LYS A 175 18.43 -5.01 7.96
N VAL A 176 19.69 -5.38 8.16
CA VAL A 176 20.41 -6.47 7.49
C VAL A 176 19.74 -7.85 7.66
N GLU A 177 19.93 -8.73 6.67
CA GLU A 177 19.54 -10.14 6.68
C GLU A 177 19.92 -10.81 8.01
N LEU A 178 18.92 -11.41 8.68
CA LEU A 178 19.21 -12.35 9.75
C LEU A 178 19.88 -13.57 9.12
N VAL A 179 21.10 -13.86 9.57
CA VAL A 179 21.75 -15.15 9.36
C VAL A 179 20.77 -16.21 9.87
N THR A 180 20.12 -16.92 8.96
CA THR A 180 19.37 -18.11 9.31
C THR A 180 20.38 -19.13 9.80
N SER A 181 20.41 -19.35 11.11
CA SER A 181 21.09 -20.51 11.70
C SER A 181 20.40 -21.75 11.14
N ASN A 182 21.13 -22.51 10.31
CA ASN A 182 20.80 -23.89 9.97
C ASN A 182 20.92 -24.78 11.21
#